data_AF-A0A2I0NPY3-F1
#
_entry.id   AF-A0A2I0NPY3-F1
#
_cell.length_a   1.000
_cell.length_b   1.000
_cell.length_c   1.000
_cell.angle_alpha   90.00
_cell.angle_beta   90.00
_cell.angle_gamma   90.00
#
_symmetry.space_group_name_H-M   'P 1'
#
loop_
_entity.id
_entity.type
_entity.pdbx_description
1 polymer ?
#
loop_
_entity_poly.entity_id
_entity_poly.type
_entity_poly.pdbx_seq_one_letter_code
_entity_poly.pdbx_strand_id
1 'polypeptide(L)'
;MTEQNTPRCACESGIEPAGGPKRIIFACAGASKAGQLTNEAAVRLTKEGYGNTACTASLAVGMPSIKKKVEAADEVVVIDGCPVGCARQIAEKAGITPDQEILVTDFGIGKGGSLDLPEEDVETVVSAAWEGKGRTEEEKERRPSGGCGCGCGCEGSTDTLVIEWRHIGRDIENTCERCSETGKAVRETVDQIRAALEDAGITVKFVENVLPHDAIADSNIILFNGVPLEDLIEGMEVTSTPCSSCACITGQDDVECRAVDYGGERYESIPPELIARAVLKALGLE
;
A
#
# COMPACT_ATOMS: atom_id res chain seq x y z
N MET A 1 -25.84 -38.76 -23.92
CA MET A 1 -24.66 -38.19 -23.26
C MET A 1 -25.21 -37.23 -22.21
N THR A 2 -25.17 -37.62 -20.95
CA THR A 2 -25.70 -36.81 -19.84
C THR A 2 -24.84 -35.57 -19.70
N GLU A 3 -25.46 -34.39 -19.78
CA GLU A 3 -24.84 -33.11 -19.39
C GLU A 3 -24.19 -33.31 -18.02
N GLN A 4 -22.86 -33.34 -17.99
CA GLN A 4 -22.13 -33.41 -16.74
C GLN A 4 -22.37 -32.08 -16.03
N ASN A 5 -23.08 -32.14 -14.90
CA ASN A 5 -23.29 -31.03 -13.99
C ASN A 5 -21.93 -30.65 -13.37
N THR A 6 -21.09 -29.93 -14.13
CA THR A 6 -19.80 -29.46 -13.64
C THR A 6 -20.06 -28.49 -12.50
N PRO A 7 -19.59 -28.77 -11.26
CA PRO A 7 -19.80 -27.87 -10.14
C PRO A 7 -19.16 -26.51 -10.46
N ARG A 8 -19.93 -25.43 -10.29
CA ARG A 8 -19.44 -24.05 -10.46
C ARG A 8 -18.91 -23.54 -9.12
N CYS A 9 -17.84 -22.76 -9.16
CA CYS A 9 -17.37 -22.08 -7.94
C CYS A 9 -18.39 -21.02 -7.55
N ALA A 10 -18.86 -21.03 -6.30
CA ALA A 10 -19.74 -19.97 -5.78
C ALA A 10 -18.98 -18.66 -5.48
N CYS A 11 -17.64 -18.67 -5.57
CA CYS A 11 -16.73 -17.54 -5.35
C CYS A 11 -16.78 -16.47 -6.47
N GLU A 12 -17.88 -16.40 -7.24
CA GLU A 12 -18.02 -15.50 -8.38
C GLU A 12 -18.21 -14.04 -7.94
N SER A 13 -18.73 -13.80 -6.73
CA SER A 13 -18.93 -12.46 -6.15
C SER A 13 -17.77 -12.06 -5.24
N GLY A 14 -16.72 -11.49 -5.82
CA GLY A 14 -15.74 -10.71 -5.05
C GLY A 14 -16.31 -9.34 -4.68
N ILE A 15 -15.69 -8.65 -3.72
CA ILE A 15 -15.98 -7.22 -3.49
C ILE A 15 -15.36 -6.50 -4.69
N GLU A 16 -16.18 -6.07 -5.66
CA GLU A 16 -15.65 -5.19 -6.71
C GLU A 16 -15.27 -3.87 -6.04
N PRO A 17 -14.02 -3.42 -6.15
CA PRO A 17 -13.63 -2.15 -5.58
C PRO A 17 -14.49 -1.04 -6.20
N ALA A 18 -15.03 -0.17 -5.36
CA ALA A 18 -15.83 0.98 -5.78
C ALA A 18 -14.87 2.03 -6.34
N GLY A 19 -14.41 1.80 -7.57
CA GLY A 19 -13.32 2.54 -8.18
C GLY A 19 -11.94 1.92 -7.96
N GLY A 20 -11.12 1.96 -8.99
CA GLY A 20 -9.73 1.53 -9.07
C GLY A 20 -9.51 0.61 -10.28
N PRO A 21 -8.26 0.33 -10.67
CA PRO A 21 -8.00 -0.75 -11.61
C PRO A 21 -8.48 -2.09 -11.01
N LYS A 22 -9.11 -2.92 -11.83
CA LYS A 22 -9.60 -4.23 -11.44
C LYS A 22 -8.43 -5.19 -11.29
N ARG A 23 -7.95 -5.35 -10.06
CA ARG A 23 -6.85 -6.29 -9.77
C ARG A 23 -7.35 -7.68 -9.42
N ILE A 24 -6.69 -8.70 -9.94
CA ILE A 24 -6.83 -10.08 -9.49
C ILE A 24 -5.56 -10.53 -8.76
N ILE A 25 -5.71 -11.10 -7.57
CA ILE A 25 -4.59 -11.44 -6.69
C ILE A 25 -4.44 -12.96 -6.60
N PHE A 26 -3.26 -13.47 -6.95
CA PHE A 26 -2.88 -14.88 -6.80
C PHE A 26 -1.80 -15.04 -5.74
N ALA A 27 -2.17 -15.58 -4.58
CA ALA A 27 -1.24 -15.88 -3.50
C ALA A 27 -0.74 -17.33 -3.55
N CYS A 28 0.52 -17.57 -3.13
CA CYS A 28 1.10 -18.91 -3.06
C CYS A 28 0.39 -19.82 -2.05
N ALA A 29 -0.25 -19.27 -1.01
CA ALA A 29 -1.07 -19.98 -0.01
C ALA A 29 -0.51 -21.36 0.44
N GLY A 30 0.82 -21.45 0.58
CA GLY A 30 1.54 -22.69 0.85
C GLY A 30 1.66 -23.03 2.34
N ALA A 31 2.15 -24.23 2.66
CA ALA A 31 2.19 -24.74 4.04
C ALA A 31 3.21 -24.07 5.00
N SER A 32 4.11 -23.20 4.50
CA SER A 32 5.09 -22.49 5.35
C SER A 32 4.54 -21.17 5.90
N LYS A 33 5.15 -20.62 6.96
CA LYS A 33 4.87 -19.26 7.50
C LYS A 33 4.68 -18.24 6.38
N ALA A 34 5.70 -18.08 5.53
CA ALA A 34 5.66 -17.13 4.43
C ALA A 34 4.56 -17.42 3.39
N GLY A 35 4.16 -18.70 3.24
CA GLY A 35 3.04 -19.09 2.39
C GLY A 35 1.68 -18.71 3.00
N GLN A 36 1.50 -18.92 4.29
CA GLN A 36 0.29 -18.49 5.01
C GLN A 36 0.19 -16.96 5.08
N LEU A 37 1.30 -16.26 5.29
CA LEU A 37 1.35 -14.78 5.23
C LEU A 37 0.89 -14.25 3.87
N THR A 38 1.27 -14.87 2.75
CA THR A 38 0.77 -14.44 1.43
C THR A 38 -0.75 -14.52 1.35
N ASN A 39 -1.36 -15.54 1.95
CA ASN A 39 -2.80 -15.72 1.95
C ASN A 39 -3.49 -14.70 2.87
N GLU A 40 -2.96 -14.48 4.07
CA GLU A 40 -3.51 -13.49 5.00
C GLU A 40 -3.45 -12.07 4.40
N ALA A 41 -2.31 -11.70 3.81
CA ALA A 41 -2.15 -10.44 3.10
C ALA A 41 -3.14 -10.31 1.94
N ALA A 42 -3.32 -11.36 1.12
CA ALA A 42 -4.26 -11.33 0.00
C ALA A 42 -5.72 -11.17 0.45
N VAL A 43 -6.11 -11.81 1.56
CA VAL A 43 -7.42 -11.62 2.20
C VAL A 43 -7.59 -10.17 2.67
N ARG A 44 -6.57 -9.60 3.32
CA ARG A 44 -6.60 -8.23 3.81
C ARG A 44 -6.67 -7.22 2.66
N LEU A 45 -5.86 -7.39 1.62
CA LEU A 45 -5.93 -6.60 0.38
C LEU A 45 -7.32 -6.66 -0.27
N THR A 46 -7.99 -7.81 -0.22
CA THR A 46 -9.37 -7.94 -0.72
C THR A 46 -10.37 -7.16 0.13
N LYS A 47 -10.23 -7.21 1.47
CA LYS A 47 -11.09 -6.44 2.39
C LYS A 47 -10.87 -4.93 2.27
N GLU A 48 -9.63 -4.51 1.98
CA GLU A 48 -9.24 -3.11 1.80
C GLU A 48 -9.58 -2.56 0.40
N GLY A 49 -10.12 -3.39 -0.51
CA GLY A 49 -10.48 -2.96 -1.86
C GLY A 49 -9.28 -2.80 -2.81
N TYR A 50 -8.11 -3.34 -2.49
CA TYR A 50 -6.96 -3.32 -3.41
C TYR A 50 -7.22 -4.10 -4.70
N GLY A 51 -7.87 -5.25 -4.56
CA GLY A 51 -8.06 -6.25 -5.60
C GLY A 51 -8.75 -7.48 -5.07
N ASN A 52 -9.23 -8.35 -5.96
CA ASN A 52 -9.91 -9.58 -5.54
C ASN A 52 -8.95 -10.77 -5.53
N THR A 53 -8.80 -11.39 -4.36
CA THR A 53 -8.15 -12.71 -4.26
C THR A 53 -8.86 -13.75 -5.11
N ALA A 54 -8.08 -14.53 -5.84
CA ALA A 54 -8.56 -15.65 -6.62
C ALA A 54 -7.72 -16.90 -6.38
N CYS A 55 -8.35 -18.07 -6.52
CA CYS A 55 -7.69 -19.34 -6.21
C CYS A 55 -6.57 -19.64 -7.22
N THR A 56 -5.32 -19.59 -6.79
CA THR A 56 -4.14 -20.03 -7.56
C THR A 56 -4.27 -21.48 -8.02
N ALA A 57 -4.91 -22.35 -7.21
CA ALA A 57 -5.23 -23.73 -7.61
C ALA A 57 -6.21 -23.80 -8.79
N SER A 58 -7.22 -22.92 -8.83
CA SER A 58 -8.17 -22.84 -9.95
C SER A 58 -7.49 -22.38 -11.23
N LEU A 59 -6.49 -21.49 -11.12
CA LEU A 59 -5.65 -21.09 -12.24
C LEU A 59 -4.81 -22.26 -12.75
N ALA A 60 -4.17 -23.02 -11.85
CA ALA A 60 -3.34 -24.17 -12.21
C ALA A 60 -4.10 -25.26 -12.96
N VAL A 61 -5.36 -25.51 -12.60
CA VAL A 61 -6.20 -26.50 -13.31
C VAL A 61 -6.94 -25.90 -14.52
N GLY A 62 -6.72 -24.63 -14.84
CA GLY A 62 -7.24 -23.98 -16.04
C GLY A 62 -8.75 -23.75 -16.03
N MET A 63 -9.35 -23.48 -14.86
CA MET A 63 -10.80 -23.27 -14.73
C MET A 63 -11.30 -22.16 -15.67
N PRO A 64 -12.33 -22.36 -16.51
CA PRO A 64 -12.79 -21.32 -17.44
C PRO A 64 -13.22 -20.02 -16.75
N SER A 65 -13.77 -20.09 -15.54
CA SER A 65 -14.16 -18.92 -14.76
C SER A 65 -12.97 -18.07 -14.33
N ILE A 66 -11.81 -18.68 -14.04
CA ILE A 66 -10.60 -17.93 -13.66
C ILE A 66 -10.02 -17.18 -14.85
N LYS A 67 -10.02 -17.82 -16.03
CA LYS A 67 -9.52 -17.21 -17.26
C LYS A 67 -10.29 -15.95 -17.62
N LYS A 68 -11.63 -16.02 -17.55
CA LYS A 68 -12.49 -14.84 -17.75
C LYS A 68 -12.20 -13.72 -16.77
N LYS A 69 -11.92 -14.04 -15.50
CA LYS A 69 -11.57 -13.02 -14.50
C LYS A 69 -10.23 -12.36 -14.80
N VAL A 70 -9.23 -13.15 -15.22
CA VAL A 70 -7.93 -12.62 -15.65
C VAL A 70 -8.07 -11.75 -16.89
N GLU A 71 -8.83 -12.18 -17.90
CA GLU A 71 -9.07 -11.41 -19.13
C GLU A 71 -9.81 -10.08 -18.88
N ALA A 72 -10.59 -10.00 -17.81
CA ALA A 72 -11.33 -8.80 -17.42
C ALA A 72 -10.61 -7.95 -16.35
N ALA A 73 -9.46 -8.41 -15.86
CA ALA A 73 -8.65 -7.69 -14.90
C ALA A 73 -7.76 -6.69 -15.63
N ASP A 74 -7.57 -5.52 -15.03
CA ASP A 74 -6.63 -4.51 -15.50
C ASP A 74 -5.20 -4.84 -15.05
N GLU A 75 -5.06 -5.50 -13.89
CA GLU A 75 -3.77 -5.93 -13.33
C GLU A 75 -3.85 -7.33 -12.68
N VAL A 76 -2.82 -8.14 -12.87
CA VAL A 76 -2.58 -9.44 -12.24
C VAL A 76 -1.47 -9.30 -11.21
N VAL A 77 -1.84 -9.47 -9.94
CA VAL A 77 -0.91 -9.39 -8.81
C VAL A 77 -0.59 -10.79 -8.32
N VAL A 78 0.68 -11.11 -8.20
CA VAL A 78 1.18 -12.35 -7.62
C VAL A 78 1.89 -12.07 -6.30
N ILE A 79 1.52 -12.82 -5.26
CA ILE A 79 2.16 -12.76 -3.94
C ILE A 79 2.73 -14.14 -3.61
N ASP A 80 4.05 -14.26 -3.73
CA ASP A 80 4.78 -15.49 -3.47
C ASP A 80 5.53 -15.42 -2.13
N GLY A 81 5.47 -16.53 -1.39
CA GLY A 81 6.07 -16.60 -0.05
C GLY A 81 7.56 -16.88 -0.06
N CYS A 82 8.12 -17.39 -1.17
CA CYS A 82 9.54 -17.74 -1.27
C CYS A 82 10.00 -17.78 -2.73
N PRO A 83 11.33 -17.77 -3.00
CA PRO A 83 11.87 -17.66 -4.36
C PRO A 83 11.51 -18.81 -5.31
N VAL A 84 10.90 -19.88 -4.79
CA VAL A 84 10.30 -20.92 -5.63
C VAL A 84 9.25 -20.30 -6.56
N GLY A 85 8.50 -19.28 -6.14
CA GLY A 85 7.57 -18.57 -7.02
C GLY A 85 6.44 -19.46 -7.54
N CYS A 86 5.76 -20.19 -6.65
CA CYS A 86 4.75 -21.17 -7.06
C CYS A 86 3.57 -20.50 -7.78
N ALA A 87 3.08 -19.37 -7.25
CA ALA A 87 1.97 -18.65 -7.86
C ALA A 87 2.38 -18.03 -9.19
N ARG A 88 3.56 -17.40 -9.25
CA ARG A 88 4.16 -16.88 -10.50
C ARG A 88 4.28 -17.95 -11.58
N GLN A 89 4.90 -19.09 -11.26
CA GLN A 89 5.06 -20.19 -12.22
C GLN A 89 3.73 -20.76 -12.71
N ILE A 90 2.69 -20.75 -11.86
CA ILE A 90 1.34 -21.16 -12.25
C ILE A 90 0.74 -20.14 -13.23
N ALA A 91 0.87 -18.84 -12.96
CA ALA A 91 0.42 -17.78 -13.85
C ALA A 91 1.14 -17.84 -15.22
N GLU A 92 2.47 -17.96 -15.22
CA GLU A 92 3.28 -18.07 -16.44
C GLU A 92 2.88 -19.29 -17.29
N LYS A 93 2.66 -20.45 -16.66
CA LYS A 93 2.18 -21.65 -17.35
C LYS A 93 0.77 -21.50 -17.93
N ALA A 94 -0.04 -20.62 -17.35
CA ALA A 94 -1.35 -20.26 -17.88
C ALA A 94 -1.27 -19.19 -18.99
N GLY A 95 -0.06 -18.74 -19.35
CA GLY A 95 0.18 -17.70 -20.37
C GLY A 95 -0.06 -16.28 -19.85
N ILE A 96 0.02 -16.09 -18.53
CA ILE A 96 -0.22 -14.80 -17.86
C ILE A 96 1.11 -14.29 -17.33
N THR A 97 1.46 -13.07 -17.71
CA THR A 97 2.57 -12.33 -17.11
C THR A 97 2.00 -11.50 -15.95
N PRO A 98 2.50 -11.64 -14.72
CA PRO A 98 2.08 -10.79 -13.62
C PRO A 98 2.53 -9.33 -13.85
N ASP A 99 1.64 -8.42 -13.52
CA ASP A 99 1.86 -6.97 -13.51
C ASP A 99 2.59 -6.54 -12.22
N GLN A 100 2.34 -7.26 -11.13
CA GLN A 100 3.07 -7.05 -9.87
C GLN A 100 3.46 -8.38 -9.24
N GLU A 101 4.74 -8.49 -8.87
CA GLU A 101 5.29 -9.67 -8.20
C GLU A 101 5.87 -9.31 -6.83
N ILE A 102 5.21 -9.78 -5.77
CA ILE A 102 5.65 -9.57 -4.39
C ILE A 102 6.24 -10.86 -3.86
N LEU A 103 7.48 -10.79 -3.37
CA LEU A 103 8.17 -11.91 -2.75
C LEU A 103 8.39 -11.65 -1.26
N VAL A 104 7.62 -12.33 -0.40
CA VAL A 104 7.59 -12.06 1.06
C VAL A 104 8.97 -12.18 1.72
N THR A 105 9.81 -13.12 1.25
CA THR A 105 11.17 -13.30 1.79
C THR A 105 12.10 -12.12 1.54
N ASP A 106 11.78 -11.24 0.58
CA ASP A 106 12.60 -10.05 0.30
C ASP A 106 12.46 -8.99 1.41
N PHE A 107 11.43 -9.11 2.26
CA PHE A 107 11.22 -8.26 3.43
C PHE A 107 11.86 -8.82 4.71
N GLY A 108 12.76 -9.80 4.60
CA GLY A 108 13.41 -10.43 5.75
C GLY A 108 12.54 -11.47 6.47
N ILE A 109 11.32 -11.72 5.97
CA ILE A 109 10.40 -12.69 6.56
C ILE A 109 10.76 -14.09 6.09
N GLY A 110 11.45 -14.83 6.96
CA GLY A 110 11.97 -16.15 6.66
C GLY A 110 10.90 -17.23 6.44
N LYS A 111 11.24 -18.21 5.58
CA LYS A 111 10.46 -19.44 5.45
C LYS A 111 10.63 -20.30 6.70
N GLY A 112 9.52 -20.57 7.40
CA GLY A 112 9.51 -21.41 8.60
C GLY A 112 8.27 -22.29 8.68
N GLY A 113 8.28 -23.24 9.63
CA GLY A 113 7.13 -24.10 9.92
C GLY A 113 6.17 -23.54 10.98
N SER A 114 6.55 -22.47 11.69
CA SER A 114 5.63 -21.74 12.56
C SER A 114 4.50 -21.14 11.72
N LEU A 115 3.28 -21.18 12.25
CA LEU A 115 2.10 -20.56 11.66
C LEU A 115 1.68 -19.32 12.44
N ASP A 116 2.58 -18.77 13.26
CA ASP A 116 2.38 -17.47 13.87
C ASP A 116 2.57 -16.42 12.77
N LEU A 117 1.52 -15.62 12.54
CA LEU A 117 1.47 -14.57 11.53
C LEU A 117 1.36 -13.22 12.26
N PRO A 118 2.48 -12.61 12.68
CA PRO A 118 2.46 -11.30 13.31
C PRO A 118 1.75 -10.28 12.41
N GLU A 119 0.94 -9.40 13.00
CA GLU A 119 0.22 -8.37 12.25
C GLU A 119 1.19 -7.46 11.48
N GLU A 120 2.37 -7.18 12.04
CA GLU A 120 3.46 -6.43 11.39
C GLU A 120 3.96 -7.10 10.10
N ASP A 121 4.06 -8.44 10.09
CA ASP A 121 4.50 -9.20 8.91
C ASP A 121 3.43 -9.16 7.81
N VAL A 122 2.15 -9.23 8.20
CA VAL A 122 1.01 -9.12 7.28
C VAL A 122 0.96 -7.71 6.70
N GLU A 123 1.04 -6.68 7.54
CA GLU A 123 1.04 -5.27 7.13
C GLU A 123 2.19 -4.97 6.17
N THR A 124 3.39 -5.49 6.43
CA THR A 124 4.55 -5.33 5.54
C THR A 124 4.24 -5.78 4.11
N VAL A 125 3.59 -6.94 3.95
CA VAL A 125 3.23 -7.48 2.62
C VAL A 125 2.07 -6.70 2.00
N VAL A 126 1.08 -6.30 2.79
CA VAL A 126 -0.06 -5.48 2.34
C VAL A 126 0.42 -4.12 1.84
N SER A 127 1.24 -3.42 2.63
CA SER A 127 1.83 -2.13 2.29
C SER A 127 2.68 -2.21 1.03
N ALA A 128 3.51 -3.25 0.89
CA ALA A 128 4.29 -3.49 -0.33
C ALA A 128 3.42 -3.58 -1.60
N ALA A 129 2.21 -4.16 -1.51
CA ALA A 129 1.28 -4.23 -2.62
C ALA A 129 0.79 -2.83 -3.03
N TRP A 130 0.32 -2.04 -2.07
CA TRP A 130 -0.17 -0.67 -2.28
C TRP A 130 0.92 0.28 -2.77
N GLU A 131 2.16 0.11 -2.31
CA GLU A 131 3.33 0.87 -2.77
C GLU A 131 3.73 0.54 -4.22
N GLY A 132 3.19 -0.53 -4.81
CA GLY A 132 3.56 -0.98 -6.15
C GLY A 132 4.93 -1.65 -6.21
N LYS A 133 5.46 -2.16 -5.08
CA LYS A 133 6.72 -2.94 -5.08
C LYS A 133 6.56 -4.15 -5.99
N GLY A 134 7.57 -4.41 -6.81
CA GLY A 134 7.59 -5.54 -7.74
C GLY A 134 6.80 -5.34 -9.04
N ARG A 135 6.38 -4.11 -9.36
CA ARG A 135 5.81 -3.78 -10.69
C ARG A 135 6.89 -3.63 -11.76
N THR A 136 6.53 -3.95 -13.00
CA THR A 136 7.41 -3.78 -14.16
C THR A 136 7.60 -2.29 -14.53
N GLU A 137 8.71 -1.95 -15.20
CA GLU A 137 9.03 -0.55 -15.56
C GLU A 137 7.97 0.08 -16.51
N GLU A 138 7.38 -0.69 -17.43
CA GLU A 138 6.32 -0.21 -18.34
C GLU A 138 5.03 0.19 -17.60
N GLU A 139 4.81 -0.35 -16.40
CA GLU A 139 3.62 -0.06 -15.58
C GLU A 139 3.85 1.07 -14.58
N LYS A 140 5.11 1.33 -14.21
CA LYS A 140 5.49 2.55 -13.50
C LYS A 140 5.20 3.79 -14.36
N GLU A 141 5.34 3.67 -15.68
CA GLU A 141 5.08 4.73 -16.67
C GLU A 141 3.59 4.91 -17.04
N ARG A 142 2.71 3.92 -16.79
CA ARG A 142 1.25 4.05 -16.99
C ARG A 142 0.56 4.98 -15.98
N ARG A 143 1.29 5.54 -15.02
CA ARG A 143 0.82 6.69 -14.25
C ARG A 143 0.60 7.85 -15.22
N PRO A 144 -0.57 8.51 -15.24
CA PRO A 144 -0.71 9.72 -16.05
C PRO A 144 0.27 10.76 -15.49
N SER A 145 1.31 11.07 -16.27
CA SER A 145 2.07 12.30 -16.10
C SER A 145 1.06 13.43 -16.29
N GLY A 146 0.62 14.03 -15.19
CA GLY A 146 -0.37 15.11 -15.17
C GLY A 146 0.07 16.26 -16.07
N GLY A 147 -0.49 16.29 -17.27
CA GLY A 147 -0.19 17.28 -18.28
C GLY A 147 -1.31 17.34 -19.32
N CYS A 148 -2.01 18.49 -19.30
CA CYS A 148 -2.81 19.09 -20.36
C CYS A 148 -4.33 18.83 -20.36
N GLY A 149 -5.06 19.94 -20.18
CA GLY A 149 -5.91 20.43 -21.26
C GLY A 149 -7.39 20.09 -21.15
N CYS A 150 -8.21 21.13 -21.02
CA CYS A 150 -9.66 21.08 -21.05
C CYS A 150 -10.24 20.18 -22.17
N GLY A 151 -11.25 19.37 -21.84
CA GLY A 151 -12.07 18.70 -22.85
C GLY A 151 -12.89 17.55 -22.29
N CYS A 152 -14.21 17.73 -22.29
CA CYS A 152 -15.28 16.80 -21.94
C CYS A 152 -15.01 15.28 -22.10
N GLY A 153 -15.44 14.51 -21.09
CA GLY A 153 -15.72 13.08 -21.18
C GLY A 153 -15.29 12.31 -19.93
N CYS A 154 -16.11 12.30 -18.88
CA CYS A 154 -15.82 11.55 -17.66
C CYS A 154 -16.04 10.04 -17.90
N GLU A 155 -15.02 9.37 -18.43
CA GLU A 155 -14.80 7.94 -18.23
C GLU A 155 -13.91 7.81 -16.99
N GLY A 156 -14.47 7.29 -15.91
CA GLY A 156 -13.87 7.30 -14.57
C GLY A 156 -12.60 6.46 -14.49
N SER A 157 -11.44 7.10 -14.66
CA SER A 157 -10.21 6.69 -13.99
C SER A 157 -10.43 6.90 -12.50
N THR A 158 -10.19 5.88 -11.70
CA THR A 158 -10.46 5.91 -10.27
C THR A 158 -9.12 5.85 -9.56
N ASP A 159 -8.69 7.03 -9.11
CA ASP A 159 -7.39 7.24 -8.51
C ASP A 159 -7.36 6.73 -7.08
N THR A 160 -6.21 6.25 -6.63
CA THR A 160 -5.98 5.89 -5.22
C THR A 160 -5.02 6.91 -4.62
N LEU A 161 -5.36 7.44 -3.46
CA LEU A 161 -4.48 8.22 -2.61
C LEU A 161 -4.01 7.38 -1.43
N VAL A 162 -2.74 7.00 -1.43
CA VAL A 162 -2.07 6.33 -0.31
C VAL A 162 -1.32 7.37 0.50
N ILE A 163 -1.70 7.54 1.77
CA ILE A 163 -1.05 8.41 2.73
C ILE A 163 -0.29 7.52 3.71
N GLU A 164 1.05 7.53 3.63
CA GLU A 164 1.93 6.76 4.50
C GLU A 164 2.52 7.70 5.56
N TRP A 165 2.47 7.31 6.83
CA TRP A 165 3.13 8.00 7.92
C TRP A 165 4.21 7.10 8.53
N ARG A 166 5.46 7.59 8.49
CA ARG A 166 6.64 6.90 9.03
C ARG A 166 7.08 7.52 10.34
N HIS A 167 7.23 6.69 11.36
CA HIS A 167 7.70 7.14 12.67
C HIS A 167 8.47 6.06 13.41
N ILE A 168 9.38 6.46 14.31
CA ILE A 168 9.99 5.54 15.28
C ILE A 168 9.04 5.26 16.45
N GLY A 169 9.27 4.19 17.21
CA GLY A 169 8.47 3.80 18.37
C GLY A 169 7.83 2.44 18.16
N ARG A 170 6.62 2.24 18.72
CA ARG A 170 5.84 1.00 18.52
C ARG A 170 4.52 1.19 17.81
N ASP A 171 3.84 2.30 18.07
CA ASP A 171 2.57 2.71 17.48
C ASP A 171 2.33 4.20 17.82
N ILE A 172 1.25 4.79 17.32
CA ILE A 172 0.88 6.19 17.59
C ILE A 172 0.81 6.57 19.09
N GLU A 173 0.44 5.64 19.98
CA GLU A 173 0.32 5.89 21.42
C GLU A 173 1.66 5.68 22.13
N ASN A 174 2.59 4.98 21.47
CA ASN A 174 3.90 4.58 21.96
C ASN A 174 5.03 5.08 21.03
N THR A 175 4.95 6.35 20.63
CA THR A 175 5.97 7.09 19.89
C THR A 175 6.36 8.38 20.63
N CYS A 176 7.29 9.15 20.06
CA CYS A 176 7.68 10.43 20.62
C CYS A 176 6.55 11.46 20.46
N GLU A 177 6.49 12.46 21.35
CA GLU A 177 5.40 13.46 21.38
C GLU A 177 5.18 14.12 20.01
N ARG A 178 6.26 14.50 19.32
CA ARG A 178 6.22 15.13 18.00
C ARG A 178 5.56 14.24 16.93
N CYS A 179 5.92 12.96 16.96
CA CYS A 179 5.37 11.95 16.07
C CYS A 179 3.91 11.69 16.41
N SER A 180 3.54 11.53 17.69
CA SER A 180 2.15 11.26 18.08
C SER A 180 1.20 12.38 17.65
N GLU A 181 1.61 13.65 17.77
CA GLU A 181 0.78 14.78 17.31
C GLU A 181 0.62 14.80 15.80
N THR A 182 1.68 14.44 15.06
CA THR A 182 1.60 14.31 13.59
C THR A 182 0.72 13.14 13.16
N GLY A 183 0.86 11.98 13.81
CA GLY A 183 0.01 10.82 13.54
C GLY A 183 -1.46 11.12 13.78
N LYS A 184 -1.80 11.86 14.85
CA LYS A 184 -3.18 12.30 15.12
C LYS A 184 -3.67 13.24 14.03
N ALA A 185 -2.86 14.23 13.65
CA ALA A 185 -3.19 15.17 12.59
C ALA A 185 -3.44 14.46 11.25
N VAL A 186 -2.63 13.45 10.90
CA VAL A 186 -2.85 12.65 9.68
C VAL A 186 -4.17 11.89 9.74
N ARG A 187 -4.45 11.17 10.83
CA ARG A 187 -5.71 10.41 10.98
C ARG A 187 -6.93 11.32 10.90
N GLU A 188 -6.91 12.43 11.62
CA GLU A 188 -8.00 13.40 11.61
C GLU A 188 -8.21 14.00 10.22
N THR A 189 -7.14 14.35 9.52
CA THR A 189 -7.22 14.88 8.16
C THR A 189 -7.78 13.85 7.20
N VAL A 190 -7.29 12.60 7.25
CA VAL A 190 -7.78 11.49 6.43
C VAL A 190 -9.27 11.27 6.66
N ASP A 191 -9.72 11.22 7.91
CA ASP A 191 -11.14 10.99 8.22
C ASP A 191 -12.03 12.15 7.74
N GLN A 192 -11.54 13.39 7.76
CA GLN A 192 -12.26 14.56 7.25
C GLN A 192 -12.39 14.55 5.72
N ILE A 193 -11.33 14.18 4.99
CA ILE A 193 -11.31 14.26 3.52
C ILE A 193 -11.84 13.00 2.85
N ARG A 194 -11.85 11.85 3.53
CA ARG A 194 -12.16 10.54 2.95
C ARG A 194 -13.50 10.56 2.22
N ALA A 195 -14.56 11.02 2.86
CA ALA A 195 -15.90 11.02 2.25
C ALA A 195 -15.95 11.87 0.96
N ALA A 196 -15.32 13.05 0.96
CA ALA A 196 -15.31 13.94 -0.19
C ALA A 196 -14.48 13.37 -1.36
N LEU A 197 -13.37 12.70 -1.05
CA LEU A 197 -12.52 12.05 -2.05
C LEU A 197 -13.19 10.78 -2.62
N GLU A 198 -13.85 10.00 -1.77
CA GLU A 198 -14.63 8.82 -2.20
C GLU A 198 -15.79 9.22 -3.13
N ASP A 199 -16.51 10.32 -2.83
CA ASP A 199 -17.53 10.88 -3.72
C ASP A 199 -16.96 11.31 -5.09
N ALA A 200 -15.68 11.69 -5.13
CA ALA A 200 -14.96 12.01 -6.36
C ALA A 200 -14.38 10.77 -7.06
N GLY A 201 -14.60 9.56 -6.54
CA GLY A 201 -14.05 8.31 -7.08
C GLY A 201 -12.58 8.08 -6.71
N ILE A 202 -12.10 8.73 -5.65
CA ILE A 202 -10.73 8.59 -5.15
C ILE A 202 -10.74 7.76 -3.87
N THR A 203 -10.12 6.58 -3.90
CA THR A 203 -9.98 5.75 -2.70
C THR A 203 -8.84 6.25 -1.83
N VAL A 204 -9.10 6.52 -0.55
CA VAL A 204 -8.09 7.02 0.39
C VAL A 204 -7.65 5.92 1.36
N LYS A 205 -6.37 5.56 1.32
CA LYS A 205 -5.76 4.63 2.28
C LYS A 205 -4.76 5.35 3.17
N PHE A 206 -4.82 5.07 4.47
CA PHE A 206 -3.81 5.47 5.43
C PHE A 206 -2.96 4.24 5.83
N VAL A 207 -1.64 4.40 5.83
CA VAL A 207 -0.65 3.39 6.23
C VAL A 207 0.21 3.97 7.35
N GLU A 208 0.29 3.28 8.48
CA GLU A 208 1.22 3.58 9.57
C GLU A 208 2.41 2.64 9.46
N ASN A 209 3.61 3.20 9.27
CA ASN A 209 4.84 2.45 9.09
C ASN A 209 5.81 2.75 10.23
N VAL A 210 6.00 1.77 11.10
CA VAL A 210 6.86 1.89 12.29
C VAL A 210 8.30 1.55 11.91
N LEU A 211 9.18 2.52 12.07
CA LEU A 211 10.59 2.40 11.73
C LEU A 211 11.42 1.84 12.89
N PRO A 212 12.54 1.15 12.60
CA PRO A 212 13.50 0.75 13.61
C PRO A 212 14.15 2.00 14.25
N HIS A 213 14.66 1.84 15.48
CA HIS A 213 15.18 2.95 16.28
C HIS A 213 16.42 3.66 15.68
N ASP A 214 17.12 3.03 14.74
CA ASP A 214 18.27 3.60 14.04
C ASP A 214 17.89 4.42 12.80
N ALA A 215 16.64 4.35 12.34
CA ALA A 215 16.11 5.10 11.20
C ALA A 215 15.47 6.45 11.62
N ILE A 216 16.05 7.13 12.61
CA ILE A 216 15.49 8.39 13.16
C ILE A 216 15.41 9.48 12.10
N ALA A 217 16.36 9.55 11.17
CA ALA A 217 16.37 10.55 10.11
C ALA A 217 15.13 10.47 9.20
N ASP A 218 14.54 9.28 9.08
CA ASP A 218 13.35 9.02 8.27
C ASP A 218 12.04 9.18 9.08
N SER A 219 12.15 9.49 10.37
CA SER A 219 11.05 9.91 11.24
C SER A 219 11.16 11.42 11.45
N ASN A 220 10.15 12.23 11.24
CA ASN A 220 8.72 12.01 11.11
C ASN A 220 8.29 12.39 9.68
N ILE A 221 8.08 11.40 8.81
CA ILE A 221 7.80 11.62 7.37
C ILE A 221 6.35 11.25 7.04
N ILE A 222 5.70 12.05 6.21
CA ILE A 222 4.42 11.73 5.59
C ILE A 222 4.65 11.66 4.08
N LEU A 223 4.22 10.57 3.45
CA LEU A 223 4.28 10.38 2.00
C LEU A 223 2.87 10.30 1.42
N PHE A 224 2.69 10.88 0.24
CA PHE A 224 1.46 10.79 -0.55
C PHE A 224 1.81 10.10 -1.87
N ASN A 225 1.26 8.91 -2.10
CA ASN A 225 1.59 8.06 -3.25
C ASN A 225 3.11 7.79 -3.41
N GLY A 226 3.81 7.72 -2.27
CA GLY A 226 5.26 7.52 -2.20
C GLY A 226 6.10 8.80 -2.33
N VAL A 227 5.47 9.98 -2.50
CA VAL A 227 6.17 11.27 -2.58
C VAL A 227 6.14 11.96 -1.21
N PRO A 228 7.30 12.36 -0.65
CA PRO A 228 7.35 13.10 0.62
C PRO A 228 6.58 14.42 0.58
N LEU A 229 5.99 14.82 1.71
CA LEU A 229 5.23 16.06 1.87
C LEU A 229 6.02 17.30 1.41
N GLU A 230 7.30 17.38 1.76
CA GLU A 230 8.22 18.46 1.42
C GLU A 230 8.45 18.60 -0.09
N ASP A 231 8.38 17.49 -0.84
CA ASP A 231 8.58 17.49 -2.28
C ASP A 231 7.30 17.91 -3.03
N LEU A 232 6.14 17.84 -2.37
CA LEU A 232 4.85 18.26 -2.91
C LEU A 232 4.56 19.75 -2.70
N ILE A 233 5.10 20.34 -1.63
CA ILE A 233 4.86 21.73 -1.25
C ILE A 233 6.11 22.57 -1.57
N GLU A 234 6.03 23.34 -2.66
CA GLU A 234 7.12 24.22 -3.07
C GLU A 234 7.52 25.21 -1.96
N GLY A 235 8.82 25.30 -1.69
CA GLY A 235 9.39 26.18 -0.66
C GLY A 235 9.41 25.59 0.75
N MET A 236 9.10 24.29 0.90
CA MET A 236 9.34 23.56 2.14
C MET A 236 10.79 23.03 2.17
N GLU A 237 11.45 23.17 3.31
CA GLU A 237 12.82 22.68 3.52
C GLU A 237 12.88 21.73 4.71
N VAL A 238 13.59 20.61 4.56
CA VAL A 238 13.81 19.66 5.65
C VAL A 238 15.00 20.11 6.49
N THR A 239 14.80 20.18 7.81
CA THR A 239 15.84 20.50 8.80
C THR A 239 15.85 19.44 9.90
N SER A 240 16.85 19.50 10.79
CA SER A 240 16.86 18.73 12.04
C SER A 240 16.75 19.64 13.25
N THR A 241 16.11 19.14 14.31
CA THR A 241 16.11 19.76 15.64
C THR A 241 16.27 18.70 16.73
N PRO A 242 16.89 19.04 17.88
CA PRO A 242 17.01 18.11 19.01
C PRO A 242 15.65 17.57 19.45
N CYS A 243 15.55 16.26 19.71
CA CYS A 243 14.34 15.65 20.23
C CYS A 243 14.61 14.82 21.49
N SER A 244 14.30 15.41 22.64
CA SER A 244 14.40 14.76 23.95
C SER A 244 13.54 13.49 24.06
N SER A 245 12.37 13.48 23.42
CA SER A 245 11.46 12.34 23.44
C SER A 245 12.01 11.16 22.61
N CYS A 246 12.60 11.42 21.44
CA CYS A 246 13.30 10.38 20.67
C CYS A 246 14.54 9.86 21.42
N ALA A 247 15.32 10.74 22.05
CA ALA A 247 16.45 10.34 22.90
C ALA A 247 16.02 9.35 24.00
N CYS A 248 14.89 9.62 24.67
CA CYS A 248 14.33 8.72 25.68
C CYS A 248 13.91 7.34 25.13
N ILE A 249 13.28 7.30 23.96
CA ILE A 249 12.75 6.05 23.37
C ILE A 249 13.87 5.19 22.77
N THR A 250 14.86 5.84 22.17
CA THR A 250 15.96 5.17 21.48
C THR A 250 17.14 4.84 22.40
N GLY A 251 17.23 5.52 23.55
CA GLY A 251 18.36 5.39 24.48
C GLY A 251 19.64 6.04 23.98
N GLN A 252 19.53 6.95 23.02
CA GLN A 252 20.65 7.70 22.42
C GLN A 252 20.67 9.13 22.97
N ASP A 253 21.87 9.62 23.31
CA ASP A 253 22.08 11.03 23.64
C ASP A 253 22.17 11.87 22.35
N ASP A 254 21.78 13.14 22.42
CA ASP A 254 21.90 14.12 21.32
C ASP A 254 21.18 13.75 20.01
N VAL A 255 19.98 13.15 20.12
CA VAL A 255 19.16 12.82 18.95
C VAL A 255 18.66 14.07 18.22
N GLU A 256 19.05 14.19 16.96
CA GLU A 256 18.54 15.18 16.00
C GLU A 256 17.40 14.55 15.17
N CYS A 257 16.19 15.11 15.29
CA CYS A 257 14.98 14.59 14.65
C CYS A 257 14.49 15.54 13.56
N ARG A 258 13.89 14.97 12.52
CA ARG A 258 13.40 15.71 11.35
C ARG A 258 12.32 16.74 11.71
N ALA A 259 12.47 17.95 11.20
CA ALA A 259 11.49 19.02 11.20
C ALA A 259 11.40 19.62 9.78
N VAL A 260 10.35 20.38 9.50
CA VAL A 260 10.21 21.09 8.22
C VAL A 260 10.03 22.58 8.44
N ASP A 261 10.71 23.39 7.63
CA ASP A 261 10.56 24.83 7.59
C ASP A 261 9.71 25.21 6.39
N TYR A 262 8.65 26.00 6.61
CA TYR A 262 7.75 26.44 5.55
C TYR A 262 7.10 27.77 5.93
N GLY A 263 6.99 28.71 4.98
CA GLY A 263 6.34 29.99 5.21
C GLY A 263 7.01 30.88 6.27
N GLY A 264 8.28 30.63 6.61
CA GLY A 264 9.00 31.32 7.67
C GLY A 264 8.75 30.77 9.08
N GLU A 265 7.99 29.67 9.20
CA GLU A 265 7.76 28.94 10.44
C GLU A 265 8.43 27.57 10.40
N ARG A 266 8.74 27.03 11.59
CA ARG A 266 9.31 25.69 11.77
C ARG A 266 8.28 24.76 12.37
N TYR A 267 8.13 23.59 11.76
CA TYR A 267 7.18 22.55 12.17
C TYR A 267 7.93 21.29 12.60
N GLU A 268 7.93 21.06 13.91
CA GLU A 268 8.44 19.84 14.53
C GLU A 268 7.42 18.69 14.55
N SER A 269 6.14 19.07 14.41
CA SER A 269 4.97 18.24 14.15
C SER A 269 4.20 18.84 12.99
N ILE A 270 3.67 18.00 12.10
CA ILE A 270 3.00 18.48 10.89
C ILE A 270 1.51 18.72 11.18
N PRO A 271 1.00 19.95 11.01
CA PRO A 271 -0.39 20.27 11.29
C PRO A 271 -1.34 19.84 10.15
N PRO A 272 -2.64 19.64 10.43
CA PRO A 272 -3.65 19.21 9.44
C PRO A 272 -3.70 20.02 8.15
N GLU A 273 -3.45 21.32 8.23
CA GLU A 273 -3.54 22.22 7.07
C GLU A 273 -2.45 21.92 6.02
N LEU A 274 -1.24 21.57 6.46
CA LEU A 274 -0.15 21.19 5.55
C LEU A 274 -0.40 19.80 4.95
N ILE A 275 -1.01 18.89 5.71
CA ILE A 275 -1.41 17.56 5.24
C ILE A 275 -2.48 17.68 4.17
N ALA A 276 -3.54 18.45 4.43
CA ALA A 276 -4.61 18.70 3.47
C ALA A 276 -4.08 19.35 2.18
N ARG A 277 -3.14 20.28 2.30
CA ARG A 277 -2.48 20.89 1.14
C ARG A 277 -1.69 19.87 0.31
N ALA A 278 -0.91 19.02 0.97
CA ALA A 278 -0.15 17.97 0.30
C ALA A 278 -1.07 16.96 -0.39
N VAL A 279 -2.25 16.67 0.16
CA VAL A 279 -3.28 15.86 -0.54
C VAL A 279 -3.71 16.52 -1.84
N LEU A 280 -4.07 17.82 -1.81
CA LEU A 280 -4.50 18.52 -3.01
C LEU A 280 -3.40 18.54 -4.09
N LYS A 281 -2.14 18.75 -3.68
CA LYS A 281 -0.99 18.67 -4.58
C LYS A 281 -0.76 17.27 -5.13
N ALA A 282 -0.84 16.22 -4.31
CA ALA A 282 -0.69 14.83 -4.73
C ALA A 282 -1.77 14.40 -5.73
N LEU A 283 -2.96 14.99 -5.65
CA LEU A 283 -4.08 14.76 -6.57
C LEU A 283 -4.11 15.71 -7.78
N GLY A 284 -3.18 16.66 -7.88
CA GLY A 284 -3.17 17.66 -8.96
C GLY A 284 -4.36 18.62 -8.94
N LEU A 285 -4.96 18.85 -7.77
CA LEU A 285 -6.15 19.70 -7.57
C LEU A 285 -5.81 21.14 -7.15
N GLU A 286 -4.53 21.48 -6.94
CA GLU A 286 -4.03 22.80 -6.54
C GLU A 286 -2.89 23.30 -7.43
#